data_AF-A0A6P0EZW7-F1
#
_entry.id   AF-A0A6P0EZW7-F1
#
_cell.length_a   1.000
_cell.length_b   1.000
_cell.length_c   1.000
_cell.angle_alpha   90.00
_cell.angle_beta   90.00
_cell.angle_gamma   90.00
#
_symmetry.space_group_name_H-M   'P 1'
#
loop_
_entity.id
_entity.type
_entity.pdbx_description
1 polymer ?
#
loop_
_entity_poly.entity_id
_entity_poly.type
_entity_poly.pdbx_seq_one_letter_code
_entity_poly.pdbx_strand_id
1 'polypeptide(L)'
;MQVAARQAQDAGLTFQANILNDGKVTDAEYRDAMDAHVSCIRQTGVKVTDPQLSLADNQRYLYEMTPGPGVGEGNIQQAEKDCYAQWRGLVDDQYFATNEPRMDAALLAGVQQCLRDRGVNVSGQETNVPDLQSDPANAPVDQLTTCIQSTGKTLYPGVAIPFMFDPLSTP
;
A
#
# COMPACT_ATOMS: atom_id res chain seq x y z
N MET A 1 -17.63 -21.54 -1.51
CA MET A 1 -17.16 -20.54 -0.54
C MET A 1 -15.64 -20.52 -0.63
N GLN A 2 -15.06 -19.34 -0.81
CA GLN A 2 -13.61 -19.16 -0.97
C GLN A 2 -12.86 -19.45 0.33
N VAL A 3 -11.59 -19.85 0.24
CA VAL A 3 -10.77 -20.20 1.41
C VAL A 3 -10.66 -19.02 2.38
N ALA A 4 -10.39 -17.81 1.87
CA ALA A 4 -10.28 -16.59 2.67
C ALA A 4 -11.62 -16.20 3.33
N ALA A 5 -12.74 -16.32 2.62
CA ALA A 5 -14.08 -16.06 3.18
C ALA A 5 -14.40 -17.03 4.33
N ARG A 6 -14.06 -18.32 4.17
CA ARG A 6 -14.25 -19.32 5.22
C ARG A 6 -13.36 -19.02 6.43
N GLN A 7 -12.10 -18.68 6.20
CA GLN A 7 -11.17 -18.29 7.28
C GLN A 7 -11.72 -17.08 8.06
N ALA A 8 -12.25 -16.07 7.38
CA ALA A 8 -12.87 -14.92 8.02
C ALA A 8 -14.10 -15.32 8.85
N GLN A 9 -14.95 -16.20 8.33
CA GLN A 9 -16.12 -16.71 9.07
C GLN A 9 -15.72 -17.51 10.32
N ASP A 10 -14.77 -18.43 10.19
CA ASP A 10 -14.27 -19.26 11.29
C ASP A 10 -13.63 -18.40 12.40
N ALA A 11 -13.08 -17.23 12.04
CA ALA A 11 -12.54 -16.24 12.97
C ALA A 11 -13.58 -15.21 13.49
N GLY A 12 -14.86 -15.29 13.07
CA GLY A 12 -15.91 -14.34 13.47
C GLY A 12 -15.82 -12.95 12.80
N LEU A 13 -14.98 -12.81 11.77
CA LEU A 13 -14.71 -11.56 11.04
C LEU A 13 -15.79 -11.30 9.99
N THR A 14 -17.02 -11.03 10.42
CA THR A 14 -18.22 -10.93 9.55
C THR A 14 -18.03 -9.91 8.42
N PHE A 15 -17.40 -8.77 8.70
CA PHE A 15 -17.15 -7.73 7.70
C PHE A 15 -16.24 -8.25 6.56
N GLN A 16 -15.09 -8.82 6.91
CA GLN A 16 -14.14 -9.37 5.94
C GLN A 16 -14.75 -10.57 5.20
N ALA A 17 -15.52 -11.42 5.89
CA ALA A 17 -16.21 -12.56 5.28
C ALA A 17 -17.18 -12.13 4.17
N ASN A 18 -17.87 -11.00 4.35
CA ASN A 18 -18.79 -10.48 3.34
C ASN A 18 -18.05 -9.98 2.10
N ILE A 19 -16.96 -9.21 2.29
CA ILE A 19 -16.11 -8.74 1.19
C ILE A 19 -15.50 -9.92 0.42
N LEU A 20 -14.98 -10.92 1.12
CA LEU A 20 -14.24 -12.02 0.51
C LEU A 20 -15.11 -13.08 -0.17
N ASN A 21 -16.44 -12.95 -0.09
CA ASN A 21 -17.37 -14.03 -0.42
C ASN A 21 -17.30 -14.49 -1.89
N ASP A 22 -17.06 -13.57 -2.82
CA ASP A 22 -16.94 -13.89 -4.25
C ASP A 22 -15.50 -14.22 -4.69
N GLY A 23 -14.52 -13.99 -3.82
CA GLY A 23 -13.10 -14.28 -4.04
C GLY A 23 -12.35 -13.23 -4.84
N LYS A 24 -12.94 -12.05 -5.02
CA LYS A 24 -12.23 -10.87 -5.48
C LYS A 24 -12.44 -9.76 -4.47
N VAL A 25 -11.54 -8.79 -4.47
CA VAL A 25 -11.73 -7.56 -3.72
C VAL A 25 -11.61 -6.44 -4.74
N THR A 26 -12.68 -5.67 -4.87
CA THR A 26 -12.71 -4.47 -5.70
C THR A 26 -12.05 -3.30 -4.98
N ASP A 27 -11.65 -2.27 -5.72
CA ASP A 27 -11.10 -1.03 -5.14
C ASP A 27 -12.05 -0.39 -4.12
N ALA A 28 -13.36 -0.50 -4.36
CA ALA A 28 -14.40 0.00 -3.46
C ALA A 28 -14.45 -0.79 -2.15
N GLU A 29 -14.43 -2.12 -2.21
CA GLU A 29 -14.43 -2.97 -1.00
C GLU A 29 -13.13 -2.82 -0.21
N TYR A 30 -12.00 -2.70 -0.90
CA TYR A 30 -10.72 -2.42 -0.28
C TYR A 30 -10.72 -1.03 0.39
N ARG A 31 -11.32 -0.03 -0.24
CA ARG A 31 -11.54 1.30 0.37
C ARG A 31 -12.45 1.22 1.59
N ASP A 32 -13.54 0.46 1.54
CA ASP A 32 -14.44 0.29 2.69
C ASP A 32 -13.72 -0.37 3.87
N ALA A 33 -12.87 -1.38 3.61
CA ALA A 33 -12.04 -2.02 4.63
C ALA A 33 -11.02 -1.05 5.24
N MET A 34 -10.41 -0.18 4.42
CA MET A 34 -9.51 0.89 4.87
C MET A 34 -10.24 1.90 5.77
N ASP A 35 -11.42 2.36 5.35
CA ASP A 35 -12.19 3.34 6.12
C ASP A 35 -12.66 2.74 7.47
N ALA A 36 -13.07 1.47 7.48
CA ALA A 36 -13.42 0.75 8.71
C ALA A 36 -12.20 0.59 9.66
N HIS A 37 -11.05 0.22 9.12
CA HIS A 37 -9.78 0.12 9.86
C HIS A 37 -9.38 1.46 10.51
N VAL A 38 -9.34 2.53 9.72
CA VAL A 38 -8.96 3.87 10.21
C VAL A 38 -9.98 4.40 11.22
N SER A 39 -11.28 4.15 11.01
CA SER A 39 -12.32 4.49 11.98
C SER A 39 -12.10 3.76 13.31
N CYS A 40 -11.77 2.46 13.27
CA CYS A 40 -11.43 1.68 14.47
C CYS A 40 -10.25 2.29 15.24
N ILE A 41 -9.16 2.64 14.53
CA ILE A 41 -7.98 3.25 15.17
C ILE A 41 -8.34 4.58 15.82
N ARG A 42 -9.10 5.44 15.12
CA ARG A 42 -9.53 6.74 15.65
C ARG A 42 -10.36 6.62 16.93
N GLN A 43 -11.17 5.56 17.07
CA GLN A 43 -11.95 5.30 18.29
C GLN A 43 -11.08 4.98 19.51
N THR A 44 -9.83 4.55 19.32
CA THR A 44 -8.86 4.35 20.41
C THR A 44 -8.24 5.64 20.93
N GLY A 45 -8.54 6.78 20.29
CA GLY A 45 -7.96 8.09 20.60
C GLY A 45 -6.66 8.39 19.84
N VAL A 46 -6.15 7.45 19.05
CA VAL A 46 -5.02 7.69 18.13
C VAL A 46 -5.45 8.62 17.00
N LYS A 47 -4.59 9.58 16.66
CA LYS A 47 -4.82 10.47 15.51
C LYS A 47 -4.32 9.79 14.25
N VAL A 48 -5.16 9.74 13.22
CA VAL A 48 -4.85 9.13 11.92
C VAL A 48 -5.19 10.11 10.81
N THR A 49 -4.24 10.40 9.93
CA THR A 49 -4.51 11.20 8.72
C THR A 49 -5.48 10.47 7.78
N ASP A 50 -6.08 11.19 6.84
CA ASP A 50 -6.95 10.53 5.86
C ASP A 50 -6.11 9.67 4.90
N PRO A 51 -6.44 8.38 4.72
CA PRO A 51 -5.66 7.49 3.86
C PRO A 51 -5.57 8.01 2.43
N GLN A 52 -4.35 8.01 1.89
CA GLN A 52 -4.05 8.40 0.51
C GLN A 52 -3.54 7.19 -0.26
N LEU A 53 -4.01 7.02 -1.50
CA LEU A 53 -3.52 5.94 -2.36
C LEU A 53 -2.06 6.25 -2.75
N SER A 54 -1.20 5.24 -2.64
CA SER A 54 0.21 5.33 -3.00
C SER A 54 0.36 5.52 -4.50
N LEU A 55 0.96 6.62 -4.93
CA LEU A 55 1.28 6.84 -6.35
C LEU A 55 2.36 5.89 -6.87
N ALA A 56 3.13 5.25 -5.97
CA ALA A 56 4.18 4.32 -6.35
C ALA A 56 3.61 2.97 -6.85
N ASP A 57 2.43 2.57 -6.39
CA ASP A 57 1.82 1.28 -6.73
C ASP A 57 0.32 1.33 -7.08
N ASN A 58 -0.35 2.48 -6.89
CA ASN A 58 -1.81 2.68 -6.95
C ASN A 58 -2.63 1.55 -6.31
N GLN A 59 -2.10 0.96 -5.25
CA GLN A 59 -2.64 -0.25 -4.64
C GLN A 59 -2.72 -0.13 -3.12
N ARG A 60 -1.70 0.46 -2.48
CA ARG A 60 -1.67 0.59 -1.01
C ARG A 60 -2.17 1.96 -0.59
N TYR A 61 -3.05 1.99 0.41
CA TYR A 61 -3.35 3.23 1.11
C TYR A 61 -2.30 3.48 2.19
N LEU A 62 -1.95 4.75 2.34
CA LEU A 62 -0.93 5.24 3.24
C LEU A 62 -1.55 6.27 4.17
N TYR A 63 -1.21 6.19 5.44
CA TYR A 63 -1.66 7.10 6.47
C TYR A 63 -0.60 7.21 7.55
N GLU A 64 -0.65 8.30 8.30
CA GLU A 64 0.22 8.54 9.43
C GLU A 64 -0.57 8.43 10.72
N MET A 65 0.03 7.78 11.72
CA MET A 65 -0.52 7.68 13.06
C MET A 65 0.33 8.49 14.03
N THR A 66 -0.33 9.29 14.86
CA THR A 66 0.32 10.02 15.96
C THR A 66 -0.46 9.85 17.26
N PRO A 67 0.20 9.94 18.42
CA PRO A 67 -0.51 9.87 19.69
C PRO A 67 -1.53 11.01 19.81
N GLY A 68 -2.76 10.67 20.20
CA GLY A 68 -3.72 11.65 20.69
C GLY A 68 -3.41 12.09 22.13
N PRO A 69 -4.13 13.09 22.65
CA PRO A 69 -4.00 13.49 24.05
C PRO A 69 -4.21 12.30 25.00
N GLY A 70 -3.21 12.01 25.85
CA GLY A 70 -3.28 10.90 26.82
C GLY A 70 -3.04 9.50 26.25
N VAL A 71 -2.71 9.37 24.96
CA VAL A 71 -2.37 8.09 24.31
C VAL A 71 -0.86 7.90 24.34
N GLY A 72 -0.38 6.77 24.88
CA GLY A 72 1.03 6.39 24.80
C GLY A 72 1.37 5.67 23.48
N GLU A 73 2.63 5.68 23.06
CA GLU A 73 3.08 5.05 21.80
C GLU A 73 2.75 3.55 21.72
N GLY A 74 2.85 2.82 22.83
CA GLY A 74 2.49 1.39 22.88
C GLY A 74 1.02 1.12 22.52
N ASN A 75 0.14 2.09 22.74
CA ASN A 75 -1.28 1.97 22.38
C ASN A 75 -1.50 2.16 20.87
N ILE A 76 -0.60 2.84 20.16
CA ILE A 76 -0.70 3.01 18.69
C ILE A 76 -0.48 1.68 17.99
N GLN A 77 0.59 0.96 18.35
CA GLN A 77 0.92 -0.33 17.75
C GLN A 77 -0.16 -1.38 18.03
N GLN A 78 -0.70 -1.38 19.26
CA GLN A 78 -1.78 -2.28 19.64
C GLN A 78 -3.08 -1.94 18.88
N ALA A 79 -3.44 -0.66 18.77
CA ALA A 79 -4.60 -0.22 18.00
C ALA A 79 -4.49 -0.60 16.53
N GLU A 80 -3.32 -0.38 15.90
CA GLU A 80 -3.06 -0.79 14.52
C GLU A 80 -3.24 -2.29 14.36
N LYS A 81 -2.61 -3.10 15.22
CA LYS A 81 -2.68 -4.57 15.14
C LYS A 81 -4.12 -5.08 15.27
N ASP A 82 -4.86 -4.61 16.27
CA ASP A 82 -6.20 -5.11 16.56
C ASP A 82 -7.20 -4.67 15.47
N CYS A 83 -7.13 -3.41 15.05
CA CYS A 83 -7.99 -2.89 13.98
C CYS A 83 -7.65 -3.53 12.63
N TYR A 84 -6.37 -3.76 12.33
CA TYR A 84 -5.92 -4.43 11.11
C TYR A 84 -6.49 -5.84 11.04
N ALA A 85 -6.30 -6.63 12.10
CA ALA A 85 -6.80 -8.00 12.18
C ALA A 85 -8.33 -8.05 12.05
N GLN A 86 -9.04 -7.08 12.62
CA GLN A 86 -10.50 -7.05 12.63
C GLN A 86 -11.11 -6.62 11.29
N TRP A 87 -10.52 -5.66 10.58
CA TRP A 87 -11.19 -4.99 9.46
C TRP A 87 -10.56 -5.23 8.10
N ARG A 88 -9.26 -5.51 8.04
CA ARG A 88 -8.49 -5.31 6.81
C ARG A 88 -7.59 -6.49 6.43
N GLY A 89 -7.05 -7.25 7.40
CA GLY A 89 -5.95 -8.18 7.14
C GLY A 89 -6.17 -9.19 6.01
N LEU A 90 -7.29 -9.92 6.00
CA LEU A 90 -7.56 -10.90 4.93
C LEU A 90 -8.02 -10.24 3.63
N VAL A 91 -8.58 -9.03 3.72
CA VAL A 91 -8.97 -8.21 2.56
C VAL A 91 -7.72 -7.74 1.82
N ASP A 92 -6.69 -7.29 2.54
CA ASP A 92 -5.37 -6.94 1.98
C ASP A 92 -4.76 -8.12 1.24
N ASP A 93 -4.66 -9.28 1.89
CA ASP A 93 -4.08 -10.48 1.30
C ASP A 93 -4.76 -10.84 -0.02
N GLN A 94 -6.10 -10.83 -0.04
CA GLN A 94 -6.86 -11.15 -1.25
C GLN A 94 -6.76 -10.06 -2.31
N TYR A 95 -6.82 -8.78 -1.92
CA TYR A 95 -6.73 -7.64 -2.83
C TYR A 95 -5.37 -7.61 -3.52
N PHE A 96 -4.28 -7.77 -2.78
CA PHE A 96 -2.92 -7.78 -3.34
C PHE A 96 -2.62 -9.03 -4.17
N ALA A 97 -3.25 -10.16 -3.86
CA ALA A 97 -3.10 -11.37 -4.66
C ALA A 97 -3.85 -11.30 -6.01
N THR A 98 -4.87 -10.45 -6.13
CA THR A 98 -5.76 -10.43 -7.31
C THR A 98 -5.72 -9.14 -8.12
N ASN A 99 -5.12 -8.08 -7.58
CA ASN A 99 -4.95 -6.80 -8.25
C ASN A 99 -3.45 -6.53 -8.45
N GLU A 100 -3.06 -6.19 -9.67
CA GLU A 100 -1.66 -5.92 -10.00
C GLU A 100 -1.31 -4.47 -9.62
N PRO A 101 -0.19 -4.21 -8.91
CA PRO A 101 0.25 -2.86 -8.63
C PRO A 101 0.61 -2.13 -9.93
N ARG A 102 0.21 -0.87 -10.05
CA ARG A 102 0.56 0.01 -11.17
C ARG A 102 0.99 1.37 -10.65
N MET A 103 2.21 1.78 -10.99
CA MET A 103 2.68 3.12 -10.66
C MET A 103 1.80 4.16 -11.38
N ASP A 104 1.59 5.32 -10.76
CA ASP A 104 0.97 6.46 -11.41
C ASP A 104 1.69 6.79 -12.73
N ALA A 105 0.92 7.05 -13.79
CA ALA A 105 1.48 7.17 -15.14
C ALA A 105 2.45 8.36 -15.28
N ALA A 106 2.16 9.49 -14.63
CA ALA A 106 3.04 10.65 -14.67
C ALA A 106 4.31 10.42 -13.84
N LEU A 107 4.17 9.79 -12.67
CA LEU A 107 5.30 9.37 -11.85
C LEU A 107 6.21 8.39 -12.60
N LEU A 108 5.64 7.35 -13.19
CA LEU A 108 6.36 6.33 -13.96
C LEU A 108 7.15 6.94 -15.12
N ALA A 109 6.53 7.82 -15.90
CA ALA A 109 7.20 8.50 -17.00
C ALA A 109 8.40 9.34 -16.52
N GLY A 110 8.24 10.07 -15.40
CA GLY A 110 9.33 10.84 -14.81
C GLY A 110 10.43 9.97 -14.21
N VAL A 111 10.08 8.84 -13.59
CA VAL A 111 11.04 7.86 -13.06
C VAL A 111 11.85 7.23 -14.19
N GLN A 112 11.21 6.79 -15.26
CA GLN A 112 11.87 6.26 -16.45
C GLN A 112 12.84 7.28 -17.05
N GLN A 113 12.45 8.55 -17.14
CA GLN A 113 13.34 9.61 -17.62
C GLN A 113 14.54 9.80 -16.69
N CYS A 114 14.29 9.89 -15.38
CA CYS A 114 15.32 10.05 -14.36
C CYS A 114 16.36 8.92 -14.38
N LEU A 115 15.91 7.68 -14.64
CA LEU A 115 16.76 6.50 -14.80
C LEU A 115 17.60 6.60 -16.08
N ARG A 116 17.00 6.94 -17.23
CA ARG A 116 17.74 7.14 -18.50
C ARG A 116 18.83 8.20 -18.36
N ASP A 117 18.53 9.30 -17.67
CA ASP A 117 19.51 10.38 -17.41
C ASP A 117 20.71 9.91 -16.56
N ARG A 118 20.54 8.82 -15.81
CA ARG A 118 21.58 8.16 -14.99
C ARG A 118 22.27 7.00 -15.71
N GLY A 119 21.97 6.79 -16.99
CA GLY A 119 22.55 5.71 -17.78
C GLY A 119 21.91 4.34 -17.51
N VAL A 120 20.77 4.30 -16.84
CA VAL A 120 19.98 3.07 -16.65
C VAL A 120 19.12 2.83 -17.89
N ASN A 121 19.20 1.62 -18.44
CA ASN A 121 18.33 1.20 -19.52
C ASN A 121 16.96 0.82 -18.98
N VAL A 122 15.92 1.46 -19.52
CA VAL A 122 14.52 1.09 -19.31
C VAL A 122 13.87 0.85 -20.68
N SER A 123 13.06 -0.18 -20.77
CA SER A 123 12.34 -0.57 -21.99
C SER A 123 11.23 0.42 -22.35
N GLY A 124 10.69 1.13 -21.35
CA GLY A 124 9.50 1.97 -21.50
C GLY A 124 8.19 1.19 -21.39
N GLN A 125 8.24 -0.14 -21.25
CA GLN A 125 7.08 -1.01 -21.07
C GLN A 125 6.80 -1.32 -19.60
N GLU A 126 7.66 -0.86 -18.68
CA GLU A 126 7.47 -1.03 -17.25
C GLU A 126 6.20 -0.32 -16.81
N THR A 127 5.45 -0.93 -15.91
CA THR A 127 4.21 -0.38 -15.39
C THR A 127 4.24 -0.19 -13.87
N ASN A 128 5.22 -0.78 -13.21
CA ASN A 128 5.37 -0.77 -11.76
C ASN A 128 6.85 -0.84 -11.34
N VAL A 129 7.09 -0.84 -10.04
CA VAL A 129 8.43 -0.90 -9.44
C VAL A 129 9.12 -2.24 -9.74
N PRO A 130 8.49 -3.42 -9.54
CA PRO A 130 9.08 -4.70 -9.96
C PRO A 130 9.56 -4.74 -11.42
N ASP A 131 8.80 -4.19 -12.36
CA ASP A 131 9.18 -4.13 -13.78
C ASP A 131 10.45 -3.29 -13.99
N LEU A 132 10.60 -2.18 -13.26
CA LEU A 132 11.80 -1.33 -13.29
C LEU A 132 13.03 -2.02 -12.67
N GLN A 133 12.83 -3.15 -11.97
CA GLN A 133 13.87 -3.90 -11.24
C GLN A 133 14.09 -5.31 -11.77
N SER A 134 13.30 -5.74 -12.75
CA SER A 134 13.30 -7.13 -13.23
C SER A 134 14.66 -7.58 -13.76
N ASP A 135 15.56 -6.63 -14.05
CA ASP A 135 16.99 -6.86 -14.20
C ASP A 135 17.78 -5.97 -13.22
N PRO A 136 18.50 -6.55 -12.23
CA PRO A 136 19.38 -5.79 -11.34
C PRO A 136 20.47 -5.00 -12.06
N ALA A 137 20.82 -5.38 -13.29
CA ALA A 137 21.72 -4.62 -14.16
C ALA A 137 21.04 -3.40 -14.80
N ASN A 138 19.71 -3.35 -14.82
CA ASN A 138 18.97 -2.19 -15.30
C ASN A 138 18.98 -1.09 -14.24
N ALA A 139 18.36 -1.28 -13.06
CA ALA A 139 18.27 -0.21 -12.06
C ALA A 139 18.72 -0.65 -10.65
N PRO A 140 19.85 -0.13 -10.14
CA PRO A 140 20.18 -0.24 -8.72
C PRO A 140 19.05 0.32 -7.84
N VAL A 141 18.72 -0.38 -6.75
CA VAL A 141 17.60 -0.04 -5.84
C VAL A 141 17.70 1.40 -5.32
N ASP A 142 18.90 1.87 -5.02
CA ASP A 142 19.19 3.22 -4.56
C ASP A 142 18.91 4.29 -5.63
N GLN A 143 19.27 4.01 -6.89
CA GLN A 143 18.96 4.89 -8.01
C GLN A 143 17.46 4.96 -8.28
N LEU A 144 16.78 3.81 -8.28
CA LEU A 144 15.33 3.76 -8.44
C LEU A 144 14.62 4.53 -7.33
N THR A 145 15.00 4.29 -6.08
CA THR A 145 14.47 5.02 -4.91
C THR A 145 14.67 6.53 -5.06
N THR A 146 15.87 6.94 -5.45
CA THR A 146 16.20 8.36 -5.70
C THR A 146 15.33 8.95 -6.79
N CYS A 147 15.11 8.21 -7.88
CA CYS A 147 14.27 8.66 -9.00
C CYS A 147 12.80 8.76 -8.63
N ILE A 148 12.26 7.81 -7.87
CA ILE A 148 10.88 7.86 -7.37
C ILE A 148 10.71 9.08 -6.45
N GLN A 149 11.61 9.27 -5.49
CA GLN A 149 11.51 10.38 -4.52
C GLN A 149 11.67 11.76 -5.19
N SER A 150 12.65 11.92 -6.07
CA SER A 150 12.90 13.20 -6.75
C SER A 150 11.80 13.57 -7.74
N THR A 151 11.33 12.60 -8.53
CA THR A 151 10.20 12.78 -9.45
C THR A 151 8.93 13.08 -8.66
N GLY A 152 8.67 12.30 -7.61
CA GLY A 152 7.55 12.48 -6.70
C GLY A 152 7.49 13.88 -6.10
N LYS A 153 8.61 14.36 -5.55
CA LYS A 153 8.71 15.71 -4.98
C LYS A 153 8.44 16.81 -6.02
N THR A 154 8.78 16.56 -7.28
CA THR A 154 8.61 17.53 -8.37
C THR A 154 7.17 17.57 -8.86
N LEU A 155 6.56 16.40 -9.08
CA LEU A 155 5.21 16.30 -9.64
C LEU A 155 4.11 16.46 -8.58
N TYR A 156 4.37 16.02 -7.35
CA TYR A 156 3.39 15.93 -6.28
C TYR A 156 3.91 16.62 -5.00
N PRO A 157 4.11 17.94 -5.03
CA PRO A 157 4.65 18.67 -3.89
C PRO A 157 3.70 18.56 -2.68
N GLY A 158 4.25 18.13 -1.54
CA GLY A 158 3.48 17.97 -0.30
C GLY A 158 2.71 16.64 -0.19
N VAL A 159 2.80 15.77 -1.20
CA VAL A 159 2.31 14.40 -1.12
C VAL A 159 3.48 13.52 -0.72
N ALA A 160 3.36 12.80 0.40
CA ALA A 160 4.31 11.74 0.69
C ALA A 160 4.19 10.70 -0.43
N ILE A 161 5.33 10.29 -0.99
CA ILE A 161 5.41 9.09 -1.82
C ILE A 161 6.22 8.07 -1.01
N PRO A 162 5.60 7.42 0.00
CA PRO A 162 6.22 6.31 0.70
C PRO A 162 6.54 5.24 -0.32
N PHE A 163 7.83 4.96 -0.40
CA PHE A 163 8.34 3.82 -1.11
C PHE A 163 8.71 2.81 -0.03
N MET A 164 7.79 1.90 0.30
CA MET A 164 8.15 0.73 1.08
C MET A 164 8.73 -0.30 0.11
N PHE A 165 10.06 -0.34 0.05
CA PHE A 165 10.73 -1.59 -0.22
C PHE A 165 10.48 -2.46 1.01
N ASP A 166 9.66 -3.50 0.89
CA ASP A 166 9.75 -4.60 1.84
C ASP A 166 10.73 -5.63 1.24
N PRO A 167 12.01 -5.63 1.63
CA PRO A 167 12.95 -6.65 1.18
C PRO A 167 12.58 -8.06 1.68
N LEU A 168 11.51 -8.22 2.46
CA LEU A 168 11.03 -9.50 2.98
C LEU A 168 9.82 -10.08 2.24
N SER A 169 9.24 -9.38 1.27
CA SER A 169 8.21 -9.96 0.38
C SER A 169 8.85 -10.63 -0.84
N THR A 170 9.63 -11.69 -0.60
CA THR A 170 9.79 -12.79 -1.54
C THR A 170 8.94 -13.96 -1.04
N PRO A 171 8.29 -14.74 -1.94
CA PRO A 171 7.50 -15.91 -1.56
C PRO A 171 8.32 -16.96 -0.79
#